data_AF-A0A9P5ZUC6-F1
#
_entry.id   AF-A0A9P5ZUC6-F1
#
_cell.length_a   1.000
_cell.length_b   1.000
_cell.length_c   1.000
_cell.angle_alpha   90.00
_cell.angle_beta   90.00
_cell.angle_gamma   90.00
#
_symmetry.space_group_name_H-M   'P 1'
#
loop_
_entity.id
_entity.type
_entity.pdbx_description
1 polymer ?
#
loop_
_entity_poly.entity_id
_entity_poly.type
_entity_poly.pdbx_seq_one_letter_code
_entity_poly.pdbx_strand_id
1 'polypeptide(L)'
;MHTLFLASNWKHTIRMDVLCVQQGSKSFIDFFLDLMSKNNLLAGTDSSLNNELLHDTLKANMDWKLAHELNRENTNSVMLFCDWLDEVKQIDEC
;
A
#
# COMPACT_ATOMS: atom_id res chain seq x y z
N MET A 1 31.97 -13.07 -12.11
CA MET A 1 30.51 -12.95 -12.33
C MET A 1 29.86 -13.06 -10.96
N HIS A 2 29.48 -11.94 -10.34
CA HIS A 2 28.80 -11.97 -9.04
C HIS A 2 27.31 -12.20 -9.29
N THR A 3 26.85 -13.43 -9.11
CA THR A 3 25.42 -13.74 -9.01
C THR A 3 24.93 -13.23 -7.66
N LEU A 4 24.11 -12.18 -7.67
CA LEU A 4 23.35 -11.75 -6.49
C LEU A 4 22.33 -12.85 -6.17
N PHE A 5 22.66 -13.73 -5.24
CA PHE A 5 21.73 -14.75 -4.75
C PHE A 5 20.77 -14.10 -3.76
N LEU A 6 19.54 -13.88 -4.18
CA LEU A 6 18.44 -13.59 -3.25
C LEU A 6 18.26 -14.80 -2.33
N ALA A 7 17.99 -14.56 -1.05
CA ALA A 7 17.69 -15.62 -0.10
C ALA A 7 16.49 -16.46 -0.57
N SER A 8 16.47 -17.76 -0.29
CA SER A 8 15.46 -18.69 -0.82
C SER A 8 14.01 -18.26 -0.55
N ASN A 9 13.78 -17.50 0.53
CA ASN A 9 12.48 -17.01 0.98
C ASN A 9 12.22 -15.52 0.67
N TRP A 10 13.03 -14.88 -0.18
CA TRP A 10 12.97 -13.44 -0.42
C TRP A 10 11.57 -12.93 -0.80
N LYS A 11 10.83 -13.67 -1.64
CA LYS A 11 9.47 -13.31 -2.05
C LYS A 11 8.51 -13.25 -0.88
N HIS A 12 8.58 -14.26 0.00
CA HIS A 12 7.75 -14.33 1.19
C HIS A 12 8.08 -13.19 2.14
N THR A 13 9.36 -12.91 2.37
CA THR A 13 9.81 -11.79 3.20
C THR A 13 9.27 -10.45 2.68
N ILE A 14 9.47 -10.16 1.38
CA ILE A 14 8.97 -8.90 0.80
C ILE A 14 7.44 -8.84 0.85
N ARG A 15 6.74 -9.94 0.60
CA ARG A 15 5.27 -9.98 0.70
C ARG A 15 4.80 -9.67 2.12
N MET A 16 5.46 -10.23 3.14
CA MET A 16 5.16 -9.89 4.53
C MET A 16 5.45 -8.42 4.82
N ASP A 17 6.55 -7.87 4.30
CA ASP A 17 6.87 -6.44 4.44
C ASP A 17 5.82 -5.53 3.77
N VAL A 18 5.21 -5.96 2.65
CA VAL A 18 4.10 -5.26 1.99
C VAL A 18 2.84 -5.34 2.85
N LEU A 19 2.50 -6.51 3.40
CA LEU A 19 1.28 -6.69 4.20
C LEU A 19 1.35 -6.00 5.56
N CYS A 20 2.56 -5.85 6.13
CA CYS A 20 2.76 -5.30 7.47
C CYS A 20 3.20 -3.82 7.47
N VAL A 21 3.43 -3.19 6.31
CA VAL A 21 3.82 -1.77 6.30
C VAL A 21 2.69 -0.90 6.87
N GLN A 22 3.03 -0.02 7.79
CA GLN A 22 2.11 0.94 8.42
C GLN A 22 2.41 2.35 7.91
N GLN A 23 1.39 3.20 7.78
CA GLN A 23 1.59 4.63 7.47
C GLN A 23 2.42 5.31 8.56
N GLY A 24 2.07 5.09 9.83
CA GLY A 24 2.77 5.68 10.97
C GLY A 24 2.75 7.21 10.92
N SER A 25 3.92 7.84 10.96
CA SER A 25 4.05 9.31 10.88
C SER A 25 4.32 9.84 9.46
N LYS A 26 4.22 8.99 8.44
CA LYS A 26 4.46 9.37 7.04
C LYS A 26 3.19 9.98 6.44
N SER A 27 3.38 10.81 5.41
CA SER A 27 2.28 11.16 4.51
C SER A 27 1.72 9.89 3.86
N PHE A 28 0.45 9.94 3.47
CA PHE A 28 -0.19 8.85 2.74
C PHE A 28 0.55 8.53 1.45
N ILE A 29 1.06 9.55 0.74
CA ILE A 29 1.81 9.35 -0.51
C ILE A 29 3.14 8.62 -0.27
N ASP A 30 3.91 9.01 0.75
CA ASP A 30 5.15 8.31 1.06
C ASP A 30 4.87 6.85 1.46
N PHE A 31 3.81 6.62 2.23
CA PHE A 31 3.34 5.29 2.59
C PHE A 31 2.94 4.46 1.36
N PHE A 32 2.15 5.03 0.46
CA PHE A 32 1.73 4.38 -0.78
C PHE A 32 2.91 4.03 -1.69
N LEU A 33 3.86 4.96 -1.88
CA LEU A 33 5.05 4.74 -2.69
C LEU A 33 5.96 3.65 -2.10
N ASP A 34 6.12 3.62 -0.77
CA ASP A 34 6.85 2.56 -0.07
C ASP A 34 6.22 1.19 -0.26
N LEU A 35 4.88 1.11 -0.21
CA LEU A 35 4.15 -0.13 -0.44
C LEU A 35 4.29 -0.58 -1.90
N MET A 36 4.08 0.32 -2.86
CA MET A 36 4.15 0.02 -4.29
C MET A 36 5.56 -0.36 -4.73
N SER A 37 6.60 0.31 -4.22
CA SER A 37 7.99 -0.02 -4.56
C SER A 37 8.33 -1.47 -4.16
N LYS A 38 7.88 -1.93 -2.99
CA LYS A 38 8.05 -3.32 -2.55
C LYS A 38 7.20 -4.30 -3.36
N ASN A 39 5.95 -3.95 -3.63
CA ASN A 39 5.08 -4.81 -4.45
C ASN A 39 5.61 -4.97 -5.88
N ASN A 40 6.24 -3.94 -6.44
CA ASN A 40 6.89 -3.99 -7.75
C ASN A 40 8.09 -4.95 -7.79
N LEU A 41 8.78 -5.18 -6.65
CA LEU A 41 9.82 -6.21 -6.58
C LEU A 41 9.25 -7.64 -6.70
N LEU A 42 7.96 -7.80 -6.43
CA LEU A 42 7.23 -9.06 -6.58
C LEU A 42 6.55 -9.19 -7.94
N ALA A 43 6.68 -8.20 -8.83
CA ALA A 43 6.04 -8.22 -10.14
C ALA A 43 6.42 -9.47 -10.95
N GLY A 44 5.42 -10.09 -11.59
CA GLY A 44 5.60 -11.35 -12.32
C GLY A 44 5.70 -12.59 -11.43
N THR A 45 5.52 -12.44 -10.11
CA THR A 45 5.39 -13.56 -9.17
C THR A 45 3.95 -13.67 -8.66
N ASP A 46 3.58 -14.87 -8.20
CA ASP A 46 2.36 -15.16 -7.45
C ASP A 46 2.26 -14.41 -6.11
N SER A 47 3.38 -13.86 -5.64
CA SER A 47 3.48 -13.14 -4.38
C SER A 47 3.13 -11.65 -4.51
N SER A 48 2.97 -11.12 -5.73
CA SER A 48 2.49 -9.76 -5.96
C SER A 48 1.05 -9.59 -5.46
N LEU A 49 0.72 -8.43 -4.91
CA LEU A 49 -0.65 -8.04 -4.60
C LEU A 49 -1.29 -7.43 -5.86
N ASN A 50 -2.57 -7.75 -6.06
CA ASN A 50 -3.42 -7.10 -7.07
C ASN A 50 -4.03 -5.80 -6.49
N ASN A 51 -4.72 -5.02 -7.31
CA ASN A 51 -5.29 -3.73 -6.88
C ASN A 51 -6.26 -3.87 -5.69
N GLU A 52 -7.05 -4.94 -5.64
CA GLU A 52 -7.97 -5.19 -4.52
C GLU A 52 -7.21 -5.41 -3.20
N LEU A 53 -6.20 -6.29 -3.20
CA LEU A 53 -5.38 -6.53 -2.01
C LEU A 53 -4.53 -5.31 -1.64
N LEU A 54 -4.04 -4.55 -2.61
CA LEU A 54 -3.32 -3.29 -2.37
C LEU A 54 -4.24 -2.28 -1.68
N HIS A 55 -5.46 -2.13 -2.17
CA HIS A 55 -6.47 -1.25 -1.59
C HIS A 55 -6.81 -1.66 -0.15
N ASP A 56 -7.08 -2.94 0.09
CA ASP A 56 -7.37 -3.45 1.44
C ASP A 56 -6.19 -3.26 2.38
N THR A 57 -4.96 -3.50 1.91
CA THR A 57 -3.74 -3.32 2.71
C THR A 57 -3.54 -1.85 3.08
N LEU A 58 -3.73 -0.93 2.13
CA LEU A 58 -3.64 0.50 2.39
C LEU A 58 -4.69 0.94 3.41
N LYS A 59 -5.95 0.50 3.26
CA LYS A 59 -7.03 0.83 4.20
C LYS A 59 -6.77 0.28 5.61
N ALA A 60 -6.30 -0.96 5.72
CA ALA A 60 -6.06 -1.61 7.00
C ALA A 60 -4.91 -0.98 7.78
N ASN A 61 -3.92 -0.41 7.08
CA ASN A 61 -2.65 0.05 7.66
C ASN A 61 -2.45 1.57 7.58
N MET A 62 -3.46 2.33 7.14
CA MET A 62 -3.41 3.79 7.15
C MET A 62 -3.57 4.34 8.57
N ASP A 63 -3.17 5.59 8.76
CA ASP A 63 -3.36 6.27 10.03
C ASP A 63 -4.84 6.39 10.38
N TRP A 64 -5.15 6.16 11.66
CA TRP A 64 -6.53 6.11 12.12
C TRP A 64 -7.26 7.46 11.99
N LYS A 65 -6.56 8.59 12.03
CA LYS A 65 -7.18 9.91 11.83
C LYS A 65 -7.56 10.10 10.38
N LEU A 66 -6.67 9.74 9.46
CA LEU A 66 -6.96 9.78 8.03
C LEU A 66 -8.12 8.83 7.69
N ALA A 67 -8.12 7.62 8.24
CA ALA A 67 -9.24 6.68 8.11
C ALA A 67 -10.56 7.26 8.65
N HIS A 68 -10.50 8.03 9.74
CA HIS A 68 -11.68 8.69 10.31
C HIS A 68 -12.23 9.79 9.38
N GLU A 69 -11.37 10.66 8.86
CA GLU A 69 -11.80 11.72 7.92
C GLU A 69 -12.35 11.14 6.61
N LEU A 70 -11.73 10.08 6.07
CA LEU A 70 -12.25 9.37 4.89
C LEU A 70 -13.67 8.82 5.11
N ASN A 71 -13.92 8.23 6.28
CA ASN A 71 -15.26 7.76 6.62
C ASN A 71 -16.27 8.92 6.76
N ARG A 72 -15.83 10.06 7.28
CA ARG A 72 -16.66 11.26 7.42
C ARG A 72 -17.03 11.85 6.06
N GLU A 73 -16.12 11.81 5.08
CA GLU A 73 -16.36 12.28 3.71
C GLU A 73 -17.06 11.26 2.81
N ASN A 74 -17.34 10.05 3.32
CA ASN A 74 -18.03 8.96 2.60
C ASN A 74 -17.28 8.48 1.33
N THR A 75 -15.95 8.59 1.36
CA THR A 75 -15.01 8.19 0.29
C THR A 75 -14.94 6.67 0.09
N ASN A 76 -15.59 5.91 0.96
CA ASN A 76 -15.72 4.46 0.89
C ASN A 76 -16.84 3.98 -0.08
N SER A 77 -17.50 4.89 -0.78
CA SER A 77 -18.42 4.53 -1.87
C SER A 77 -17.69 3.80 -3.01
N VAL A 78 -18.42 3.08 -3.87
CA VAL A 78 -17.84 2.26 -4.96
C VAL A 78 -17.14 3.16 -5.99
N MET A 79 -15.89 3.51 -5.72
CA MET A 79 -14.99 4.24 -6.60
C MET A 79 -13.89 3.33 -7.12
N LEU A 80 -13.33 3.67 -8.28
CA LEU A 80 -12.15 2.97 -8.79
C LEU A 80 -10.97 3.21 -7.85
N PHE A 81 -10.03 2.27 -7.80
CA PHE A 81 -8.86 2.36 -6.94
C PHE A 81 -8.06 3.66 -7.16
N CYS A 82 -7.93 4.12 -8.40
CA CYS A 82 -7.26 5.38 -8.72
C CYS A 82 -8.00 6.60 -8.15
N ASP A 83 -9.32 6.65 -8.31
CA ASP A 83 -10.15 7.76 -7.81
C ASP A 83 -10.07 7.83 -6.28
N TRP A 84 -10.07 6.67 -5.61
CA TRP A 84 -9.87 6.57 -4.16
C TRP A 84 -8.49 7.08 -3.72
N LEU A 85 -7.42 6.75 -4.45
CA LEU A 85 -6.08 7.25 -4.13
C LEU A 85 -5.99 8.78 -4.20
N ASP A 86 -6.60 9.39 -5.22
CA ASP A 86 -6.59 10.84 -5.40
C ASP A 86 -7.36 11.55 -4.28
N GLU A 87 -8.49 10.99 -3.84
CA GLU A 87 -9.28 11.54 -2.74
C GLU A 87 -8.54 11.42 -1.39
N VAL A 88 -7.95 10.26 -1.10
CA VAL A 88 -7.16 10.06 0.12
C VAL A 88 -5.98 11.03 0.18
N LYS A 89 -5.32 11.26 -0.96
CA LYS A 89 -4.24 12.25 -1.06
C LYS A 89 -4.74 13.65 -0.71
N GLN A 90 -5.88 14.07 -1.26
CA GLN A 90 -6.42 15.41 -0.99
C GLN A 90 -6.73 15.59 0.50
N ILE A 91 -7.28 14.58 1.16
CA ILE A 91 -7.62 14.63 2.58
C ILE A 91 -6.37 14.63 3.47
N ASP A 92 -5.34 13.84 3.15
CA ASP A 92 -4.09 13.78 3.93
C ASP A 92 -3.28 15.09 3.85
N GLU A 93 -3.41 15.83 2.74
CA GLU A 93 -2.73 17.11 2.52
C GLU A 93 -3.50 18.34 3.09
N CYS A 94 -4.71 18.15 3.63
CA CYS A 94 -5.59 19.21 4.17
C CYS A 94 -5.47 19.39 5.69
#